data_AF-H0W555-F1
#
_entry.id   AF-H0W555-F1
#
_cell.length_a   1.000
_cell.length_b   1.000
_cell.length_c   1.000
_cell.angle_alpha   90.00
_cell.angle_beta   90.00
_cell.angle_gamma   90.00
#
_symmetry.space_group_name_H-M   'P 1'
#
loop_
_entity.id
_entity.type
_entity.pdbx_description
1 polymer ?
#
loop_
_entity_poly.entity_id
_entity_poly.type
_entity_poly.pdbx_seq_one_letter_code
_entity_poly.pdbx_strand_id
1 'polypeptide(L)'
;MTAWILLPVSLSAFSITGIWTVSYNESCSPDPAQQGGPKTCCTLDDVPLISKCGTYPPESCLFSLIGNMGAFMVALICVLRYGQLLEQSRHSWVNTTALIMGCTNAAGLVVVGNFQVDHAKSLHYVGAGVAFPAGLLFVCLHCVLSYHGATTPVDLAVAYLRSVLAVIAFVTLV
;
A
#
# COMPACT_ATOMS: atom_id res chain seq x y z
N MET A 1 -20.73 -12.39 5.38
CA MET A 1 -20.15 -11.23 4.67
C MET A 1 -19.21 -10.38 5.54
N THR A 2 -19.38 -10.36 6.87
CA THR A 2 -18.65 -9.49 7.81
C THR A 2 -17.15 -9.74 7.95
N ALA A 3 -16.69 -11.00 7.95
CA ALA A 3 -15.26 -11.32 8.11
C ALA A 3 -14.39 -10.78 6.95
N TRP A 4 -14.97 -10.63 5.75
CA TRP A 4 -14.26 -10.15 4.56
C TRP A 4 -14.01 -8.65 4.54
N ILE A 5 -14.71 -7.90 5.39
CA ILE A 5 -14.46 -6.46 5.59
C ILE A 5 -13.23 -6.27 6.50
N LEU A 6 -12.93 -7.24 7.37
CA LEU A 6 -11.85 -7.12 8.35
C LEU A 6 -10.47 -7.03 7.70
N LEU A 7 -10.23 -7.78 6.62
CA LEU A 7 -8.92 -7.79 5.94
C LEU A 7 -8.54 -6.44 5.29
N PRO A 8 -9.37 -5.80 4.46
CA PRO A 8 -9.04 -4.48 3.91
C PRO A 8 -9.03 -3.39 4.99
N VAL A 9 -9.87 -3.50 6.03
CA VAL A 9 -9.87 -2.56 7.15
C VAL A 9 -8.60 -2.71 7.99
N SER A 10 -8.15 -3.94 8.27
CA SER A 10 -6.92 -4.18 9.03
C SER A 10 -5.68 -3.72 8.26
N LEU A 11 -5.64 -3.96 6.94
CA LEU A 11 -4.59 -3.40 6.07
C LEU A 11 -4.57 -1.87 6.17
N SER A 12 -5.72 -1.21 6.04
CA SER A 12 -5.80 0.25 6.10
C SER A 12 -5.38 0.80 7.48
N ALA A 13 -5.88 0.20 8.56
CA ALA A 13 -5.55 0.61 9.92
C ALA A 13 -4.04 0.45 10.20
N PHE A 14 -3.46 -0.68 9.79
CA PHE A 14 -2.04 -0.94 9.95
C PHE A 14 -1.19 0.02 9.12
N SER A 15 -1.55 0.27 7.85
CA SER A 15 -0.83 1.22 6.99
C SER A 15 -0.91 2.65 7.51
N ILE A 16 -2.09 3.13 7.93
CA ILE A 16 -2.26 4.49 8.48
C ILE A 16 -1.44 4.67 9.76
N THR A 17 -1.54 3.70 10.68
CA THR A 17 -0.77 3.72 11.93
C THR A 17 0.72 3.71 11.63
N GLY A 18 1.15 2.85 10.71
CA GLY A 18 2.55 2.74 10.32
C GLY A 18 3.10 4.03 9.69
N ILE A 19 2.35 4.64 8.78
CA ILE A 19 2.72 5.92 8.16
C ILE A 19 2.86 7.00 9.23
N TRP A 20 1.91 7.07 10.17
CA TRP A 20 1.96 8.02 11.27
C TRP A 20 3.20 7.79 12.15
N THR A 21 3.48 6.53 12.52
CA THR A 21 4.67 6.22 13.31
C THR A 21 5.97 6.54 12.58
N VAL A 22 6.09 6.29 11.27
CA VAL A 22 7.32 6.61 10.52
C VAL A 22 7.50 8.13 10.37
N SER A 23 6.40 8.88 10.27
CA SER A 23 6.44 10.33 10.02
C SER A 23 6.61 11.15 11.29
N TYR A 24 6.14 10.66 12.45
CA TYR A 24 6.11 11.42 13.71
C TYR A 24 6.91 10.77 14.85
N ASN A 25 7.63 9.67 14.60
CA ASN A 25 8.58 9.14 15.57
C ASN A 25 9.81 10.06 15.61
N GLU A 26 9.67 11.15 16.37
CA GLU A 26 10.70 12.16 16.66
C GLU A 26 11.88 11.54 17.43
N SER A 27 12.72 10.76 16.76
CA SER A 27 14.02 10.31 17.28
C SER A 27 15.11 11.38 17.12
N CYS A 28 14.75 12.57 16.63
CA CYS A 28 15.65 13.68 16.38
C CYS A 28 16.14 14.35 17.68
N SER A 29 16.96 13.64 18.45
CA SER A 29 17.86 14.30 19.40
C SER A 29 19.01 14.92 18.61
N PRO A 30 19.29 16.23 18.75
CA PRO A 30 20.50 16.82 18.19
C PRO A 30 21.69 16.16 18.88
N ASP A 31 22.43 15.33 18.15
CA ASP A 31 23.62 14.65 18.67
C ASP A 31 24.77 15.67 18.72
N PRO A 32 25.22 16.13 19.91
CA PRO A 32 26.23 17.21 20.01
C PRO A 32 27.62 16.78 19.55
N ALA A 33 27.82 15.51 19.20
CA ALA A 33 29.12 14.92 18.86
C ALA A 33 29.44 14.79 17.35
N GLN A 34 28.51 15.16 16.44
CA GLN A 34 28.77 15.13 14.99
C GLN A 34 28.79 16.53 14.38
N GLN A 35 29.84 17.28 14.66
CA GLN A 35 30.27 18.38 13.79
C GLN A 35 30.79 17.79 12.47
N GLY A 36 29.95 17.70 11.43
CA GLY A 36 30.47 17.35 10.11
C GLY A 36 29.51 17.00 8.97
N GLY A 37 28.22 16.80 9.18
CA GLY A 37 27.30 16.56 8.07
C GLY A 37 25.83 16.61 8.50
N PRO A 38 24.90 17.11 7.66
CA PRO A 38 23.53 17.27 8.08
C PRO A 38 22.87 15.88 8.17
N LYS A 39 22.66 15.39 9.39
CA LYS A 39 21.51 14.50 9.64
C LYS A 39 20.28 15.41 9.60
N THR A 40 19.80 15.72 8.40
CA THR A 40 18.54 16.45 8.22
C THR A 40 17.41 15.54 8.66
N CYS A 41 16.82 15.84 9.81
CA CYS A 41 15.48 15.36 10.15
C CYS A 41 14.56 15.60 8.97
N CYS A 42 13.65 14.67 8.69
CA CYS A 42 12.72 14.87 7.59
C CYS A 42 11.83 16.08 7.90
N THR A 43 11.84 17.04 6.99
CA THR A 43 10.98 18.23 7.07
C THR A 43 9.79 18.04 6.14
N LEU A 44 8.69 18.77 6.37
CA LEU A 44 7.54 18.78 5.45
C LEU A 44 7.91 19.21 4.02
N ASP A 45 9.10 19.80 3.83
CA ASP A 45 9.65 20.22 2.54
C ASP A 45 10.30 19.06 1.76
N ASP A 46 10.55 17.91 2.38
CA ASP A 46 11.14 16.75 1.75
C ASP A 46 10.07 15.90 1.03
N VAL A 47 9.99 15.98 -0.30
CA VAL A 47 9.10 15.11 -1.11
C VAL A 47 9.90 14.00 -1.78
N PRO A 48 9.53 12.70 -1.67
CA PRO A 48 8.39 12.15 -0.93
C PRO A 48 8.67 11.96 0.59
N LEU A 49 7.83 12.57 1.42
CA LEU A 49 7.99 12.74 2.87
C LEU A 49 8.26 11.45 3.62
N ILE A 50 7.42 10.43 3.42
CA ILE A 50 7.50 9.17 4.19
C ILE A 50 8.78 8.39 3.86
N SER A 51 9.16 8.29 2.58
CA SER A 51 10.38 7.57 2.18
C SER A 51 11.62 8.28 2.70
N LYS A 52 11.58 9.61 2.82
CA LYS A 52 12.65 10.41 3.40
C LYS A 52 12.74 10.20 4.92
N CYS A 53 11.62 10.30 5.65
CA CYS A 53 11.57 10.00 7.08
C CYS A 53 12.04 8.57 7.40
N GLY A 54 11.67 7.59 6.56
CA GLY A 54 12.04 6.18 6.71
C GLY A 54 13.45 5.81 6.23
N THR A 55 14.38 6.75 6.11
CA THR A 55 15.72 6.47 5.59
C THR A 55 16.68 5.90 6.63
N TYR A 56 16.66 6.41 7.86
CA TYR A 56 17.61 6.03 8.91
C TYR A 56 16.94 5.20 10.02
N PRO A 57 17.69 4.34 10.73
CA PRO A 57 17.16 3.65 11.90
C PRO A 57 16.85 4.63 13.05
N PRO A 58 15.80 4.39 13.86
CA PRO A 58 14.89 3.24 13.83
C PRO A 58 13.76 3.30 12.79
N GLU A 59 13.52 4.45 12.15
CA GLU A 59 12.38 4.70 11.25
C GLU A 59 12.42 3.81 10.01
N SER A 60 13.61 3.54 9.47
CA SER A 60 13.79 2.66 8.32
C SER A 60 13.42 1.20 8.59
N CYS A 61 13.63 0.73 9.83
CA CYS A 61 13.19 -0.59 10.27
C CYS A 61 11.65 -0.66 10.34
N LEU A 62 11.02 0.40 10.87
CA LEU A 62 9.57 0.50 10.89
C LEU A 62 8.99 0.57 9.47
N PHE A 63 9.58 1.38 8.60
CA PHE A 63 9.16 1.50 7.20
C PHE A 63 9.25 0.16 6.46
N SER A 64 10.35 -0.58 6.63
CA SER A 64 10.49 -1.95 6.09
C SER A 64 9.45 -2.91 6.66
N LEU A 65 9.23 -2.91 7.98
CA LEU A 65 8.23 -3.76 8.62
C LEU A 65 6.83 -3.48 8.07
N ILE A 66 6.45 -2.20 7.96
CA ILE A 66 5.14 -1.78 7.47
C ILE A 66 4.97 -2.17 6.01
N GLY A 67 5.97 -1.91 5.17
CA GLY A 67 5.95 -2.26 3.75
C GLY A 67 5.82 -3.77 3.52
N ASN A 68 6.60 -4.58 4.24
CA ASN A 68 6.57 -6.04 4.14
C ASN A 68 5.25 -6.63 4.66
N MET A 69 4.74 -6.14 5.79
CA MET A 69 3.43 -6.57 6.31
C MET A 69 2.29 -6.16 5.39
N GLY A 70 2.35 -4.96 4.82
CA GLY A 70 1.41 -4.50 3.79
C GLY A 70 1.44 -5.40 2.55
N ALA A 71 2.62 -5.75 2.06
CA ALA A 71 2.78 -6.68 0.94
C ALA A 71 2.16 -8.06 1.22
N PHE A 72 2.43 -8.63 2.41
CA PHE A 72 1.84 -9.89 2.83
C PHE A 72 0.30 -9.83 2.87
N MET A 73 -0.25 -8.78 3.48
CA MET A 73 -1.70 -8.59 3.58
C MET A 73 -2.35 -8.40 2.21
N VAL A 74 -1.72 -7.66 1.30
CA VAL A 74 -2.20 -7.54 -0.09
C VAL A 74 -2.20 -8.90 -0.77
N ALA A 75 -1.10 -9.65 -0.72
CA ALA A 75 -1.03 -10.98 -1.33
C ALA A 75 -2.11 -11.92 -0.78
N LEU A 76 -2.33 -11.91 0.53
CA LEU A 76 -3.39 -12.68 1.19
C LEU A 76 -4.79 -12.27 0.67
N ILE A 77 -5.09 -10.97 0.61
CA ILE A 77 -6.36 -10.47 0.07
C ILE A 77 -6.55 -10.91 -1.38
N CYS A 78 -5.50 -10.87 -2.19
CA CYS A 78 -5.56 -11.24 -3.60
C CYS A 78 -5.90 -12.71 -3.79
N VAL A 79 -5.18 -13.61 -3.10
CA VAL A 79 -5.40 -15.06 -3.18
C VAL A 79 -6.79 -15.42 -2.68
N LEU A 80 -7.19 -14.89 -1.53
CA LEU A 80 -8.50 -15.19 -0.97
C LEU A 80 -9.62 -14.67 -1.89
N ARG A 81 -9.51 -13.45 -2.40
CA ARG A 81 -10.54 -12.89 -3.29
C ARG A 81 -10.64 -13.65 -4.61
N TYR A 82 -9.51 -14.05 -5.17
CA TYR A 82 -9.47 -14.87 -6.36
C TYR A 82 -10.19 -16.21 -6.13
N GLY A 83 -9.87 -16.90 -5.03
CA GLY A 83 -10.51 -18.16 -4.64
C GLY A 83 -12.02 -18.03 -4.44
N GLN A 84 -12.48 -16.97 -3.76
CA GLN A 84 -13.92 -16.71 -3.58
C GLN A 84 -14.68 -16.59 -4.91
N LEU A 85 -14.10 -15.92 -5.90
CA LEU A 85 -14.74 -15.73 -7.20
C LEU A 85 -14.73 -17.02 -8.03
N LEU A 86 -13.72 -17.88 -7.83
CA LEU A 86 -13.70 -19.22 -8.41
C LEU A 86 -14.79 -20.12 -7.79
N GLU A 87 -14.97 -20.12 -6.47
CA GLU A 87 -16.02 -20.90 -5.80
C GLU A 87 -17.43 -20.49 -6.24
N GLN A 88 -17.62 -19.23 -6.62
CA GLN A 88 -18.88 -18.73 -7.17
C GLN A 88 -19.06 -19.04 -8.68
N SER A 89 -18.16 -19.84 -9.28
CA SER A 89 -18.13 -20.15 -10.72
C SER A 89 -18.00 -18.91 -11.62
N ARG A 90 -17.43 -17.81 -11.10
CA ARG A 90 -17.26 -16.53 -11.81
C ARG A 90 -15.85 -16.44 -12.39
N HIS A 91 -15.52 -17.37 -13.28
CA HIS A 91 -14.27 -17.33 -14.04
C HIS A 91 -14.28 -16.10 -14.97
N SER A 92 -13.30 -15.21 -14.79
CA SER A 92 -13.17 -14.03 -15.61
C SER A 92 -11.70 -13.64 -15.72
N TRP A 93 -11.30 -13.20 -16.90
CA TRP A 93 -10.00 -12.58 -17.13
C TRP A 93 -9.75 -11.43 -16.16
N VAL A 94 -10.79 -10.68 -15.78
CA VAL A 94 -10.70 -9.58 -14.79
C VAL A 94 -10.26 -10.09 -13.42
N ASN A 95 -10.72 -11.27 -12.99
CA ASN A 95 -10.33 -11.87 -11.71
C ASN A 95 -8.85 -12.30 -11.71
N THR A 96 -8.40 -12.95 -12.79
CA THR A 96 -7.00 -13.36 -12.94
C THR A 96 -6.08 -12.16 -13.06
N THR A 97 -6.46 -11.14 -13.84
CA THR A 97 -5.69 -9.90 -13.94
C THR A 97 -5.62 -9.19 -12.59
N ALA A 98 -6.71 -9.15 -11.82
CA ALA A 98 -6.67 -8.58 -10.47
C ALA A 98 -5.67 -9.31 -9.57
N LEU A 99 -5.67 -10.65 -9.57
CA LEU A 99 -4.68 -11.43 -8.82
C LEU A 99 -3.24 -11.06 -9.21
N ILE A 100 -2.94 -11.01 -10.52
CA ILE A 100 -1.61 -10.67 -11.03
C ILE A 100 -1.21 -9.26 -10.58
N MET A 101 -2.06 -8.27 -10.79
CA MET A 101 -1.77 -6.88 -10.42
C MET A 101 -1.58 -6.71 -8.90
N GLY A 102 -2.36 -7.42 -8.10
CA GLY A 102 -2.20 -7.40 -6.65
C GLY A 102 -0.89 -8.04 -6.17
N CYS A 103 -0.47 -9.16 -6.77
CA CYS A 103 0.84 -9.76 -6.51
C CYS A 103 1.99 -8.84 -6.97
N THR A 104 1.86 -8.20 -8.13
CA THR A 104 2.83 -7.20 -8.61
C THR A 104 2.93 -6.01 -7.65
N ASN A 105 1.80 -5.52 -7.14
CA ASN A 105 1.77 -4.48 -6.11
C ASN A 105 2.51 -4.92 -4.84
N ALA A 106 2.24 -6.13 -4.34
CA ALA A 106 2.92 -6.67 -3.17
C ALA A 106 4.45 -6.76 -3.38
N ALA A 107 4.90 -7.22 -4.54
CA ALA A 107 6.33 -7.25 -4.88
C ALA A 107 6.95 -5.85 -4.89
N GLY A 108 6.25 -4.86 -5.47
CA GLY A 108 6.68 -3.47 -5.44
C GLY A 108 6.79 -2.92 -4.00
N LEU A 109 5.82 -3.20 -3.13
CA LEU A 109 5.83 -2.78 -1.72
C LEU A 109 7.02 -3.37 -0.94
N VAL A 110 7.39 -4.62 -1.19
CA VAL A 110 8.61 -5.22 -0.61
C VAL A 110 9.84 -4.45 -1.06
N VAL A 111 9.95 -4.11 -2.35
CA VAL A 111 11.10 -3.34 -2.85
C VAL A 111 11.13 -1.95 -2.19
N VAL A 112 10.02 -1.22 -2.19
CA VAL A 112 9.93 0.13 -1.60
C VAL A 112 10.32 0.12 -0.12
N GLY A 113 9.77 -0.82 0.66
CA GLY A 113 9.98 -0.89 2.10
C GLY A 113 11.42 -1.25 2.49
N ASN A 114 12.13 -2.05 1.70
CA ASN A 114 13.47 -2.54 2.06
C ASN A 114 14.62 -1.75 1.44
N PHE A 115 14.38 -1.01 0.35
CA PHE A 115 15.40 -0.18 -0.29
C PHE A 115 15.09 1.29 -0.03
N GLN A 116 15.84 1.93 0.87
CA GLN A 116 15.61 3.33 1.24
C GLN A 116 15.99 4.29 0.11
N VAL A 117 15.28 5.41 0.01
CA VAL A 117 15.41 6.36 -1.10
C VAL A 117 16.82 6.98 -1.21
N ASP A 118 17.51 7.19 -0.09
CA ASP A 118 18.84 7.81 -0.07
C ASP A 118 20.00 6.82 -0.22
N HIS A 119 19.77 5.54 0.08
CA HIS A 119 20.81 4.50 -0.01
C HIS A 119 20.71 3.66 -1.29
N ALA A 120 19.49 3.43 -1.78
CA ALA A 120 19.22 2.57 -2.93
C ALA A 120 18.15 3.18 -3.85
N LYS A 121 18.35 4.46 -4.20
CA LYS A 121 17.40 5.29 -4.96
C LYS A 121 16.78 4.62 -6.19
N SER A 122 17.61 4.00 -7.02
CA SER A 122 17.13 3.33 -8.26
C SER A 122 16.14 2.22 -7.94
N LEU A 123 16.48 1.32 -7.01
CA LEU A 123 15.60 0.23 -6.59
C LEU A 123 14.34 0.75 -5.90
N HIS A 124 14.46 1.77 -5.05
CA HIS A 124 13.31 2.39 -4.39
C HIS A 124 12.29 2.93 -5.40
N TYR A 125 12.72 3.72 -6.38
CA TYR A 125 11.81 4.29 -7.38
C TYR A 125 11.28 3.25 -8.37
N VAL A 126 12.05 2.22 -8.72
CA VAL A 126 11.53 1.06 -9.48
C VAL A 126 10.44 0.36 -8.67
N GLY A 127 10.68 0.10 -7.39
CA GLY A 127 9.69 -0.46 -6.48
C GLY A 127 8.41 0.38 -6.43
N ALA A 128 8.54 1.70 -6.28
CA ALA A 128 7.42 2.63 -6.21
C ALA A 128 6.63 2.68 -7.53
N GLY A 129 7.35 2.73 -8.66
CA GLY A 129 6.79 2.70 -10.01
C GLY A 129 6.11 1.37 -10.36
N VAL A 130 6.44 0.28 -9.66
CA VAL A 130 5.73 -1.00 -9.77
C VAL A 130 4.54 -1.05 -8.81
N ALA A 131 4.75 -0.70 -7.54
CA ALA A 131 3.74 -0.79 -6.49
C ALA A 131 2.51 0.06 -6.82
N PHE A 132 2.68 1.37 -6.99
CA PHE A 132 1.54 2.27 -7.07
C PHE A 132 0.65 2.06 -8.29
N PRO A 133 1.16 1.94 -9.52
CA PRO A 133 0.30 1.68 -10.68
C PRO A 133 -0.37 0.29 -10.60
N ALA A 134 0.35 -0.73 -10.11
CA ALA A 134 -0.23 -2.05 -9.94
C ALA A 134 -1.33 -2.09 -8.88
N GLY A 135 -1.12 -1.41 -7.74
CA GLY A 135 -2.12 -1.28 -6.68
C GLY A 135 -3.35 -0.51 -7.14
N LEU A 136 -3.17 0.56 -7.91
CA LEU A 136 -4.28 1.31 -8.51
C LEU A 136 -5.10 0.42 -9.46
N LEU A 137 -4.44 -0.26 -10.40
CA LEU A 137 -5.11 -1.17 -11.33
C LEU A 137 -5.85 -2.30 -10.59
N PHE A 138 -5.22 -2.86 -9.55
CA PHE A 138 -5.84 -3.86 -8.68
C PHE A 138 -7.15 -3.35 -8.06
N VAL A 139 -7.13 -2.14 -7.47
CA VAL A 139 -8.33 -1.54 -6.86
C VAL A 139 -9.41 -1.26 -7.91
N CYS A 140 -9.05 -0.74 -9.08
CA CYS A 140 -10.00 -0.50 -10.18
C CYS A 140 -10.68 -1.81 -10.65
N LEU A 141 -9.90 -2.88 -10.86
CA LEU A 141 -10.43 -4.19 -11.24
C LEU A 141 -11.35 -4.76 -10.16
N HIS A 142 -11.03 -4.57 -8.88
CA HIS A 142 -11.90 -4.96 -7.77
C HIS A 142 -13.20 -4.15 -7.69
N CYS A 143 -13.20 -2.88 -8.13
CA CYS A 143 -14.42 -2.08 -8.25
C CYS A 143 -15.31 -2.65 -9.35
N VAL A 144 -14.75 -2.95 -10.53
CA VAL A 144 -15.46 -3.59 -11.65
C VAL A 144 -16.06 -4.94 -11.21
N LEU A 145 -15.27 -5.80 -10.57
CA LEU A 145 -15.73 -7.09 -10.04
C LEU A 145 -16.81 -6.93 -8.96
N SER A 146 -16.72 -5.90 -8.12
CA SER A 146 -17.75 -5.62 -7.10
C SER A 146 -19.06 -5.16 -7.73
N TYR A 147 -18.99 -4.30 -8.76
CA TYR A 147 -20.15 -3.77 -9.46
C TYR A 147 -20.89 -4.87 -10.25
N HIS A 148 -20.16 -5.60 -11.11
CA HIS A 148 -20.74 -6.79 -11.77
C HIS A 148 -21.14 -7.88 -10.78
N GLY A 149 -20.53 -7.84 -9.60
CA GLY A 149 -20.75 -8.76 -8.51
C GLY A 149 -22.09 -8.60 -7.80
N ALA A 150 -22.64 -7.39 -7.82
CA ALA A 150 -23.73 -6.97 -6.96
C ALA A 150 -25.07 -7.57 -7.38
N THR A 151 -25.73 -8.24 -6.44
CA THR A 151 -27.09 -8.80 -6.63
C THR A 151 -28.11 -8.13 -5.71
N THR A 152 -27.66 -7.42 -4.67
CA THR A 152 -28.52 -6.67 -3.75
C THR A 152 -28.22 -5.16 -3.78
N PRO A 153 -29.16 -4.30 -3.33
CA PRO A 153 -28.90 -2.86 -3.20
C PRO A 153 -27.73 -2.53 -2.26
N VAL A 154 -27.50 -3.36 -1.24
CA VAL A 154 -26.38 -3.20 -0.31
C VAL A 154 -25.06 -3.49 -1.01
N ASP A 155 -24.98 -4.54 -1.83
CA ASP A 155 -23.79 -4.85 -2.62
C ASP A 155 -23.46 -3.73 -3.60
N LEU A 156 -24.50 -3.16 -4.22
CA LEU A 156 -24.36 -2.04 -5.14
C LEU A 156 -23.86 -0.78 -4.43
N ALA A 157 -24.39 -0.46 -3.24
CA ALA A 157 -23.90 0.65 -2.43
C ALA A 157 -22.43 0.48 -2.05
N VAL A 158 -22.02 -0.74 -1.68
CA VAL A 158 -20.61 -1.06 -1.39
C VAL A 158 -19.74 -0.93 -2.65
N ALA A 159 -20.23 -1.33 -3.82
CA ALA A 159 -19.51 -1.17 -5.08
C ALA A 159 -19.30 0.31 -5.43
N TYR A 160 -20.30 1.16 -5.23
CA TYR A 160 -20.17 2.61 -5.41
C TYR A 160 -19.19 3.22 -4.41
N LEU A 161 -19.29 2.86 -3.13
CA LEU A 161 -18.36 3.33 -2.11
C LEU A 161 -16.91 2.99 -2.47
N ARG A 162 -16.63 1.75 -2.89
CA ARG A 162 -15.29 1.33 -3.34
C ARG A 162 -14.82 2.13 -4.55
N SER A 163 -15.71 2.39 -5.50
CA SER A 163 -15.39 3.16 -6.71
C SER A 163 -15.03 4.61 -6.37
N VAL A 164 -15.79 5.24 -5.46
CA VAL A 164 -15.48 6.59 -4.96
C VAL A 164 -14.12 6.62 -4.25
N LEU A 165 -13.85 5.66 -3.37
CA LEU A 165 -12.57 5.54 -2.69
C LEU A 165 -11.41 5.32 -3.67
N ALA A 166 -11.62 4.54 -4.73
CA ALA A 166 -10.62 4.32 -5.79
C ALA A 166 -10.32 5.60 -6.58
N VAL A 167 -11.35 6.39 -6.89
CA VAL A 167 -11.19 7.69 -7.56
C VAL A 167 -10.44 8.67 -6.66
N ILE A 168 -10.79 8.73 -5.37
CA ILE A 168 -10.04 9.55 -4.40
C ILE A 168 -8.58 9.11 -4.37
N ALA A 169 -8.31 7.81 -4.26
CA ALA A 169 -6.95 7.26 -4.25
C ALA A 169 -6.17 7.62 -5.53
N PHE A 170 -6.81 7.53 -6.71
CA PHE A 170 -6.21 7.94 -7.97
C PHE A 170 -5.81 9.41 -7.97
N VAL A 171 -6.73 10.30 -7.57
CA VAL A 171 -6.49 11.74 -7.53
C VAL A 171 -5.40 12.10 -6.52
N THR A 172 -5.32 11.41 -5.37
CA THR A 172 -4.28 11.66 -4.36
C THR A 172 -2.91 11.08 -4.71
N LEU A 173 -2.84 10.14 -5.65
CA LEU A 173 -1.61 9.49 -6.08
C LEU A 173 -0.92 10.26 -7.22
N VAL A 174 -1.69 11.01 -8.01
CA VAL A 174 -1.22 11.90 -9.09
C VAL A 174 -0.82 13.25 -8.51
#